data_AF-A0A1S1MMS8-F1
#
_entry.id   AF-A0A1S1MMS8-F1
#
_cell.length_a   1.000
_cell.length_b   1.000
_cell.length_c   1.000
_cell.angle_alpha   90.00
_cell.angle_beta   90.00
_cell.angle_gamma   90.00
#
_symmetry.space_group_name_H-M   'P 1'
#
loop_
_entity.id
_entity.type
_entity.pdbx_description
1 polymer ?
#
loop_
_entity_poly.entity_id
_entity_poly.type
_entity_poly.pdbx_seq_one_letter_code
_entity_poly.pdbx_strand_id
1 'polypeptide(L)'
;MGIRSALKKELMNPDAKGLMTADDVRSYLQKNLARMKDKSAQQFNIIARFNAHHSKVQSGLPAQERALVYERHRLFKEVLYPKSAVQKWLNQL
;
A
#
# COMPACT_ATOMS: atom_id res chain seq x y z
N MET A 1 -1.95 12.82 -12.23
CA MET A 1 -3.04 12.22 -11.44
C MET A 1 -4.28 13.08 -11.64
N GLY A 2 -5.36 12.53 -12.21
CA GLY A 2 -6.56 13.31 -12.61
C GLY A 2 -7.60 13.41 -11.49
N ILE A 3 -8.48 14.42 -11.59
CA ILE A 3 -9.57 14.73 -10.66
C ILE A 3 -10.41 13.49 -10.27
N ARG A 4 -10.56 12.54 -11.20
CA ARG A 4 -11.29 11.27 -11.00
C ARG A 4 -10.71 10.40 -9.87
N SER A 5 -9.39 10.38 -9.69
CA SER A 5 -8.74 9.56 -8.64
C SER A 5 -8.95 10.16 -7.25
N ALA A 6 -8.93 11.48 -7.13
CA ALA A 6 -9.17 12.19 -5.87
C ALA A 6 -10.63 11.99 -5.40
N LEU A 7 -11.59 12.21 -6.31
CA LEU A 7 -13.01 12.01 -6.02
C LEU A 7 -13.31 10.55 -5.63
N LYS A 8 -12.71 9.59 -6.34
CA LYS A 8 -12.85 8.17 -6.01
C LYS A 8 -12.35 7.87 -4.60
N LYS A 9 -11.20 8.42 -4.20
CA LYS A 9 -10.64 8.28 -2.85
C LYS A 9 -11.57 8.85 -1.79
N GLU A 10 -12.13 10.05 -2.01
CA GLU A 10 -13.10 10.66 -1.10
C GLU A 10 -14.35 9.76 -0.93
N LEU A 11 -14.86 9.20 -2.01
CA LEU A 11 -16.02 8.29 -1.97
C LEU A 11 -15.74 6.96 -1.27
N MET A 12 -14.50 6.48 -1.27
CA MET A 12 -14.10 5.26 -0.55
C MET A 12 -13.91 5.51 0.96
N ASN A 13 -13.70 6.77 1.35
CA ASN A 13 -13.35 7.21 2.69
C ASN A 13 -12.40 6.25 3.43
N PRO A 14 -11.22 5.94 2.85
CA PRO A 14 -10.30 4.95 3.40
C PRO A 14 -9.71 5.42 4.74
N ASP A 15 -9.52 6.73 4.91
CA ASP A 15 -8.95 7.32 6.11
C ASP A 15 -9.84 7.12 7.35
N ALA A 16 -11.17 7.22 7.22
CA ALA A 16 -12.09 6.94 8.33
C ALA A 16 -12.10 5.46 8.76
N LYS A 17 -11.63 4.54 7.89
CA LYS A 17 -11.55 3.10 8.17
C LYS A 17 -10.13 2.64 8.53
N GLY A 18 -9.16 3.56 8.63
CA GLY A 18 -7.76 3.21 8.83
C GLY A 18 -7.16 2.40 7.67
N LEU A 19 -7.77 2.47 6.49
CA LEU A 19 -7.35 1.81 5.27
C LEU A 19 -6.52 2.78 4.42
N MET A 20 -5.65 2.23 3.58
CA MET A 20 -4.75 2.99 2.72
C MET A 20 -4.87 2.46 1.30
N THR A 21 -4.97 3.38 0.33
CA THR A 21 -4.84 3.00 -1.09
C THR A 21 -3.39 2.61 -1.40
N ALA A 22 -3.16 1.96 -2.53
CA ALA A 22 -1.79 1.63 -2.95
C ALA A 22 -0.89 2.89 -3.07
N ASP A 23 -1.45 4.01 -3.52
CA ASP A 23 -0.72 5.27 -3.61
C ASP A 23 -0.41 5.86 -2.23
N ASP A 24 -1.32 5.72 -1.27
CA ASP A 24 -1.07 6.11 0.12
C ASP A 24 0.02 5.23 0.75
N VAL A 25 0.02 3.92 0.47
CA VAL A 25 1.07 3.01 0.94
C VAL A 25 2.41 3.40 0.33
N ARG A 26 2.51 3.65 -0.98
CA ARG A 26 3.75 4.13 -1.61
C ARG A 26 4.25 5.43 -0.98
N SER A 27 3.35 6.38 -0.77
CA SER A 27 3.64 7.67 -0.13
C SER A 27 4.11 7.49 1.32
N TYR A 28 3.49 6.57 2.07
CA TYR A 28 3.88 6.24 3.42
C TYR A 28 5.24 5.55 3.48
N LEU A 29 5.50 4.60 2.59
CA LEU A 29 6.81 3.96 2.48
C LEU A 29 7.88 5.00 2.18
N GLN A 30 7.69 5.85 1.16
CA GLN A 30 8.63 6.92 0.83
C GLN A 30 8.91 7.85 2.02
N LYS A 31 7.87 8.27 2.76
CA LYS A 31 8.02 9.17 3.93
C LYS A 31 8.75 8.50 5.10
N ASN A 32 8.46 7.23 5.42
CA ASN A 32 9.14 6.53 6.50
C ASN A 32 10.58 6.19 6.12
N LEU A 33 10.81 5.82 4.86
CA LEU A 33 12.11 5.47 4.33
C LEU A 33 13.03 6.69 4.21
N ALA A 34 12.52 7.86 3.82
CA ALA A 34 13.28 9.11 3.76
C ALA A 34 13.84 9.54 5.14
N ARG A 35 13.25 9.07 6.25
CA ARG A 35 13.78 9.28 7.60
C ARG A 35 14.99 8.38 7.92
N MET A 36 15.21 7.32 7.16
CA MET A 36 16.35 6.41 7.29
C MET A 36 17.49 6.89 6.37
N LYS A 37 18.40 7.70 6.93
CA LYS A 37 19.43 8.46 6.18
C LYS A 37 20.42 7.65 5.32
N ASP A 38 20.56 6.33 5.50
CA ASP A 38 21.69 5.56 4.95
C ASP A 38 21.36 4.35 4.05
N LYS A 39 20.11 4.20 3.59
CA LYS A 39 19.68 2.89 3.05
C LYS A 39 18.95 2.94 1.71
N SER A 40 19.32 3.83 0.78
CA SER A 40 18.64 4.00 -0.52
C SER A 40 18.36 2.67 -1.27
N ALA A 41 19.32 1.74 -1.32
CA ALA A 41 19.13 0.43 -1.93
C ALA A 41 18.05 -0.43 -1.22
N GLN A 42 18.00 -0.38 0.12
CA GLN A 42 16.95 -1.04 0.90
C GLN A 42 15.59 -0.37 0.68
N GLN A 43 15.56 0.96 0.52
CA GLN A 43 14.33 1.72 0.22
C GLN A 43 13.72 1.30 -1.12
N PHE A 44 14.54 1.22 -2.18
CA PHE A 44 14.10 0.77 -3.50
C PHE A 44 13.59 -0.68 -3.45
N ASN A 45 14.27 -1.56 -2.70
CA ASN A 45 13.86 -2.95 -2.56
C ASN A 45 12.48 -3.08 -1.87
N ILE A 46 12.21 -2.32 -0.81
CA ILE A 46 10.93 -2.36 -0.10
C ILE A 46 9.77 -1.90 -1.00
N ILE A 47 9.94 -0.78 -1.73
CA ILE A 47 8.91 -0.29 -2.65
C ILE A 47 8.69 -1.29 -3.79
N ALA A 48 9.75 -1.88 -4.34
CA ALA A 48 9.66 -2.90 -5.39
C ALA A 48 8.91 -4.14 -4.90
N ARG A 49 9.20 -4.63 -3.69
CA ARG A 49 8.47 -5.75 -3.06
C ARG A 49 6.99 -5.44 -2.88
N PHE A 50 6.66 -4.24 -2.40
CA PHE A 50 5.26 -3.81 -2.29
C PHE A 50 4.57 -3.79 -3.65
N ASN A 51 5.19 -3.20 -4.67
CA ASN A 51 4.61 -3.13 -6.01
C ASN A 51 4.41 -4.51 -6.65
N ALA A 52 5.37 -5.42 -6.48
CA ALA A 52 5.26 -6.80 -6.93
C ALA A 52 4.11 -7.53 -6.22
N HIS A 53 3.98 -7.34 -4.90
CA HIS A 53 2.87 -7.87 -4.13
C HIS A 53 1.52 -7.32 -4.60
N HIS A 54 1.39 -5.99 -4.70
CA HIS A 54 0.17 -5.32 -5.11
C HIS A 54 -0.28 -5.75 -6.51
N SER A 55 0.65 -5.84 -7.46
CA SER A 55 0.37 -6.31 -8.82
C SER A 55 -0.20 -7.74 -8.81
N LYS A 56 0.42 -8.67 -8.06
CA LYS A 56 -0.11 -10.04 -7.89
C LYS A 56 -1.51 -10.04 -7.28
N VAL A 57 -1.74 -9.25 -6.22
CA VAL A 57 -3.05 -9.15 -5.56
C VAL A 57 -4.11 -8.59 -6.51
N GLN A 58 -3.77 -7.60 -7.32
CA GLN A 58 -4.67 -6.99 -8.29
C GLN A 58 -5.03 -7.98 -9.41
N SER A 59 -4.07 -8.78 -9.88
CA SER A 59 -4.28 -9.84 -10.86
C SER A 59 -4.95 -11.11 -10.29
N GLY A 60 -5.17 -11.19 -8.97
CA GLY A 60 -5.72 -12.38 -8.32
C GLY A 60 -4.74 -13.55 -8.21
N LEU A 61 -3.45 -13.30 -8.39
CA LEU A 61 -2.38 -14.29 -8.24
C LEU A 61 -1.98 -14.44 -6.76
N PRO A 62 -1.42 -15.60 -6.36
CA PRO A 62 -0.95 -15.82 -5.00
C PRO A 62 0.11 -14.77 -4.63
N ALA A 63 -0.21 -14.01 -3.59
CA ALA A 63 0.64 -12.99 -3.02
C ALA A 63 1.78 -13.60 -2.19
N GLN A 64 2.97 -13.00 -2.28
CA GLN A 64 4.17 -13.49 -1.63
C GLN A 64 4.28 -13.03 -0.17
N GLU A 65 3.71 -11.87 0.16
CA GLU A 65 3.82 -11.22 1.48
C GLU A 65 2.55 -11.49 2.31
N ARG A 66 2.51 -12.60 3.05
CA ARG A 66 1.34 -12.99 3.86
C ARG A 66 0.98 -11.98 4.96
N ALA A 67 1.93 -11.17 5.39
CA ALA A 67 1.73 -10.13 6.40
C ALA A 67 1.02 -8.87 5.85
N LEU A 68 1.06 -8.65 4.53
CA LEU A 68 0.33 -7.58 3.85
C LEU A 68 -1.11 -8.02 3.58
N VAL A 69 -1.90 -8.09 4.66
CA VAL A 69 -3.34 -8.30 4.55
C VAL A 69 -3.95 -7.15 3.74
N TYR A 70 -4.88 -7.51 2.85
CA TYR A 70 -5.56 -6.55 1.99
C TYR A 70 -7.07 -6.77 2.05
N GLU A 71 -7.81 -5.70 1.80
CA GLU A 71 -9.25 -5.72 1.64
C GLU A 71 -9.59 -5.22 0.24
N ARG A 72 -10.63 -5.78 -0.37
CA ARG A 72 -11.15 -5.26 -1.64
C ARG A 72 -12.40 -4.44 -1.39
N HIS A 73 -12.36 -3.17 -1.77
CA HIS A 73 -13.52 -2.31 -1.67
C HIS A 73 -14.62 -2.83 -2.60
N ARG A 74 -15.82 -3.10 -2.06
CA ARG A 74 -16.92 -3.76 -2.80
C ARG A 74 -17.34 -3.00 -4.06
N LEU A 75 -17.56 -1.69 -3.94
CA LEU A 75 -18.07 -0.85 -5.05
C LEU A 75 -17.01 -0.56 -6.12
N PHE A 76 -15.81 -0.17 -5.68
CA PHE A 76 -14.75 0.30 -6.58
C PHE A 76 -13.76 -0.78 -7.00
N LYS A 77 -13.89 -1.99 -6.43
CA LYS A 77 -13.01 -3.16 -6.62
C LYS A 77 -11.53 -2.84 -6.39
N GLU A 78 -11.24 -1.79 -5.62
CA GLU A 78 -9.87 -1.40 -5.30
C GLU A 78 -9.32 -2.22 -4.14
N VAL A 79 -8.02 -2.50 -4.22
CA VAL A 79 -7.27 -3.15 -3.16
C VAL A 79 -6.81 -2.08 -2.18
N LEU A 80 -7.26 -2.21 -0.95
CA LEU A 80 -6.93 -1.34 0.17
C LEU A 80 -6.12 -2.13 1.19
N TYR A 81 -5.25 -1.44 1.91
CA TYR A 81 -4.37 -2.02 2.92
C TYR A 81 -4.64 -1.37 4.27
N PRO A 82 -4.92 -2.14 5.34
CA PRO A 82 -4.95 -1.59 6.69
C PRO A 82 -3.58 -1.00 7.04
N LYS A 83 -3.56 0.21 7.60
CA LYS A 83 -2.32 0.88 8.02
C LYS A 83 -1.50 0.01 8.99
N SER A 84 -2.18 -0.67 9.90
CA SER A 84 -1.57 -1.61 10.86
C SER A 84 -0.88 -2.80 10.17
N ALA A 85 -1.45 -3.32 9.09
CA ALA A 85 -0.85 -4.41 8.32
C ALA A 85 0.44 -3.96 7.61
N VAL A 86 0.42 -2.75 7.03
CA VAL A 86 1.60 -2.15 6.39
C VAL A 86 2.72 -1.91 7.41
N GLN A 87 2.38 -1.37 8.59
CA GLN A 87 3.33 -1.17 9.68
C GLN A 87 3.93 -2.49 10.18
N LYS A 88 3.09 -3.51 10.38
CA LYS A 88 3.54 -4.84 10.80
C LYS A 88 4.48 -5.46 9.77
N TRP A 89 4.15 -5.33 8.49
CA TRP A 89 5.01 -5.80 7.41
C TRP A 89 6.37 -5.09 7.41
N LEU A 90 6.40 -3.76 7.59
CA LEU A 90 7.64 -3.01 7.71
C LEU A 90 8.51 -3.44 8.89
N ASN A 91 7.90 -3.79 10.03
CA ASN A 91 8.63 -4.26 11.21
C ASN A 91 9.19 -5.69 11.06
N GLN A 92 8.75 -6.44 10.04
CA GLN A 92 9.23 -7.79 9.72
C GLN A 92 10.33 -7.81 8.65
N LEU A 93 10.68 -6.65 8.09
CA LEU A 93 11.68 -6.46 7.04
C LEU A 93 13.05 -6.09 7.63
#